data_AF-A0A3S4VWC4-F1
#
_entry.id   AF-A0A3S4VWC4-F1
#
_cell.length_a   1.000
_cell.length_b   1.000
_cell.length_c   1.000
_cell.angle_alpha   90.00
_cell.angle_beta   90.00
_cell.angle_gamma   90.00
#
_symmetry.space_group_name_H-M   'P 1'
#
loop_
_entity.id
_entity.type
_entity.pdbx_description
1 polymer ?
#
loop_
_entity_poly.entity_id
_entity_poly.type
_entity_poly.pdbx_seq_one_letter_code
_entity_poly.pdbx_strand_id
1 'polypeptide(L)'
;MNKLELIEIKARLKALKFNHKEDKNKRRERIVKQGFKAFVFEYFPHHINFIQKESSNFRNFIYDNMDILEKKNNHLCFKAYRGSAKTTLLVRLFTLYSLLSNKKQYALIISSTLDIASESIASLKQSLKKMIN
;
A
#
# COMPACT_ATOMS: atom_id res chain seq x y z
N MET A 1 -4.13 -31.46 10.40
CA MET A 1 -3.81 -30.01 10.29
C MET A 1 -2.58 -29.73 11.12
N ASN A 2 -1.51 -29.24 10.51
CA ASN A 2 -0.21 -29.12 11.16
C ASN A 2 -0.20 -27.94 12.16
N LYS A 3 0.54 -28.05 13.27
CA LYS A 3 0.56 -27.04 14.35
C LYS A 3 1.08 -25.68 13.84
N LEU A 4 1.99 -25.71 12.87
CA LEU A 4 2.53 -24.55 12.15
C LEU A 4 1.46 -23.85 11.28
N GLU A 5 0.66 -24.61 10.54
CA GLU A 5 -0.44 -24.06 9.73
C GLU A 5 -1.48 -23.36 10.60
N LEU A 6 -1.76 -23.90 11.78
CA LEU A 6 -2.74 -23.35 12.72
C LEU A 6 -2.29 -22.01 13.31
N ILE A 7 -0.98 -21.86 13.55
CA ILE A 7 -0.37 -20.60 14.00
C ILE A 7 -0.42 -19.56 12.89
N GLU A 8 -0.11 -19.94 11.65
CA GLU A 8 -0.19 -19.03 10.50
C GLU A 8 -1.63 -18.58 10.23
N ILE A 9 -2.60 -19.50 10.29
CA ILE A 9 -4.03 -19.18 10.14
C ILE A 9 -4.50 -18.25 11.26
N LYS A 10 -4.11 -18.50 12.51
CA LYS A 10 -4.43 -17.59 13.63
C LYS A 10 -3.78 -16.22 13.48
N ALA A 11 -2.55 -16.15 12.97
CA ALA A 11 -1.89 -14.89 12.68
C ALA A 11 -2.62 -14.13 11.56
N ARG A 12 -3.03 -14.82 10.48
CA ARG A 12 -3.85 -14.23 9.40
C ARG A 12 -5.22 -13.76 9.90
N LEU A 13 -5.93 -14.56 10.71
CA LEU A 13 -7.21 -14.18 11.31
C LEU A 13 -7.08 -13.02 12.30
N LYS A 14 -6.02 -12.99 13.10
CA LYS A 14 -5.72 -11.87 14.01
C LYS A 14 -5.27 -10.62 13.27
N ALA A 15 -4.70 -10.78 12.07
CA ALA A 15 -4.34 -9.69 11.18
C ALA A 15 -5.52 -9.22 10.30
N LEU A 16 -6.58 -10.02 10.17
CA LEU A 16 -7.90 -9.61 9.68
C LEU A 16 -8.62 -8.68 10.68
N LYS A 17 -7.87 -7.79 11.36
CA LYS A 17 -8.34 -6.60 12.07
C LYS A 17 -8.90 -5.57 11.08
N PHE A 18 -9.78 -5.98 10.17
CA PHE A 18 -10.81 -5.05 9.77
C PHE A 18 -11.62 -4.79 11.04
N ASN A 19 -11.29 -3.71 11.75
CA ASN A 19 -12.09 -3.18 12.84
C ASN A 19 -13.42 -2.73 12.22
N HIS A 20 -14.31 -3.68 11.93
CA HIS A 20 -15.69 -3.42 11.49
C HIS A 20 -16.50 -2.63 12.52
N LYS A 21 -15.92 -2.36 13.71
CA LYS A 21 -16.50 -1.52 14.75
C LYS A 21 -16.35 -0.01 14.47
N GLU A 22 -15.36 0.40 13.68
CA GLU A 22 -15.18 1.81 13.34
C GLU A 22 -15.93 2.15 12.05
N ASP A 23 -16.61 3.29 12.05
CA ASP A 23 -17.28 3.82 10.86
C ASP A 23 -16.28 3.97 9.69
N LYS A 24 -16.70 3.56 8.49
CA LYS A 24 -15.85 3.54 7.28
C LYS A 24 -15.30 4.94 6.95
N ASN A 25 -16.09 5.99 7.12
CA ASN A 25 -15.68 7.37 6.84
C ASN A 25 -14.71 7.86 7.90
N LYS A 26 -14.98 7.60 9.19
CA LYS A 26 -14.05 7.94 10.29
C LYS A 26 -12.69 7.29 10.11
N ARG A 27 -12.67 6.01 9.73
CA ARG A 27 -11.44 5.28 9.42
C ARG A 27 -10.69 5.92 8.25
N ARG A 28 -11.38 6.25 7.16
CA ARG A 28 -10.78 6.92 6.00
C ARG A 28 -10.15 8.25 6.40
N GLU A 29 -10.89 9.09 7.11
CA GLU A 29 -10.39 10.39 7.58
C GLU A 29 -9.15 10.26 8.47
N ARG A 30 -9.17 9.32 9.42
CA ARG A 30 -8.01 9.03 10.28
C ARG A 30 -6.79 8.63 9.46
N ILE A 31 -6.96 7.71 8.52
CA ILE A 31 -5.85 7.19 7.71
C ILE A 31 -5.27 8.27 6.79
N VAL A 32 -6.13 9.08 6.15
CA VAL A 32 -5.68 10.19 5.31
C VAL A 32 -4.87 11.20 6.14
N LYS A 33 -5.31 11.51 7.37
CA LYS A 33 -4.58 12.39 8.30
C LYS A 33 -3.22 11.81 8.73
N GLN A 34 -3.13 10.48 8.89
CA GLN A 34 -1.90 9.80 9.31
C GLN A 34 -0.92 9.52 8.16
N GLY A 35 -1.33 9.77 6.90
CA GLY A 35 -0.46 9.71 5.74
C GLY A 35 -0.26 8.31 5.16
N PHE A 36 0.71 8.21 4.24
CA PHE A 36 0.92 7.01 3.44
C PHE A 36 1.26 5.75 4.25
N LYS A 37 2.05 5.88 5.32
CA LYS A 37 2.44 4.75 6.18
C LYS A 37 1.22 4.06 6.80
N ALA A 38 0.34 4.84 7.42
CA ALA A 38 -0.86 4.32 8.05
C ALA A 38 -1.78 3.62 7.03
N PHE A 39 -1.88 4.17 5.82
CA PHE A 39 -2.63 3.55 4.74
C PHE A 39 -2.12 2.15 4.39
N VAL A 40 -0.80 1.98 4.25
CA VAL A 40 -0.22 0.68 3.93
C VAL A 40 -0.39 -0.32 5.07
N PHE A 41 -0.13 0.10 6.31
CA PHE A 41 -0.24 -0.78 7.47
C PHE A 41 -1.69 -1.22 7.76
N GLU A 42 -2.68 -0.36 7.50
CA GLU A 42 -4.08 -0.69 7.73
C GLU A 42 -4.67 -1.56 6.61
N TYR A 43 -4.57 -1.11 5.36
CA TYR A 43 -5.28 -1.77 4.24
C TYR A 43 -4.47 -2.87 3.58
N PHE A 44 -3.14 -2.78 3.67
CA PHE A 44 -2.22 -3.65 2.93
C PHE A 44 -1.17 -4.33 3.83
N PRO A 45 -1.51 -4.80 5.05
CA PRO A 45 -0.52 -5.40 5.94
C PRO A 45 0.10 -6.67 5.33
N HIS A 46 -0.61 -7.38 4.45
CA HIS A 46 -0.07 -8.54 3.74
C HIS A 46 1.09 -8.21 2.79
N HIS A 47 1.17 -6.99 2.24
CA HIS A 47 2.29 -6.57 1.38
C HIS A 47 3.57 -6.29 2.19
N ILE A 48 3.44 -6.17 3.51
CA ILE A 48 4.56 -5.98 4.44
C ILE A 48 4.70 -7.18 5.40
N ASN A 49 4.14 -8.35 5.07
CA ASN A 49 4.19 -9.56 5.90
C ASN A 49 3.67 -9.35 7.33
N PHE A 50 2.67 -8.48 7.50
CA PHE A 50 2.01 -8.20 8.78
C PHE A 50 2.98 -7.73 9.88
N ILE A 51 4.11 -7.13 9.49
CA ILE A 51 5.06 -6.54 10.43
C ILE A 51 4.42 -5.36 11.17
N GLN A 52 4.76 -5.21 12.45
CA GLN A 52 4.33 -4.05 13.25
C GLN A 52 5.29 -2.86 13.11
N LYS A 53 6.54 -3.14 12.72
CA LYS A 53 7.59 -2.14 12.53
C LYS A 53 8.34 -2.45 11.25
N GLU A 54 8.45 -1.45 10.38
CA GLU A 54 9.22 -1.55 9.15
C GLU A 54 10.72 -1.48 9.44
N SER A 55 11.46 -2.49 8.97
CA SER A 55 12.91 -2.58 9.12
C SER A 55 13.67 -2.08 7.90
N SER A 56 13.01 -1.97 6.73
CA SER A 56 13.64 -1.49 5.52
C SER A 56 13.84 0.02 5.54
N ASN A 57 15.10 0.47 5.49
CA ASN A 57 15.46 1.88 5.37
C ASN A 57 14.81 2.54 4.14
N PHE A 58 14.79 1.82 3.00
CA PHE A 58 14.16 2.32 1.77
C PHE A 58 12.66 2.55 1.98
N ARG A 59 11.95 1.59 2.57
CA ARG A 59 10.50 1.72 2.78
C ARG A 59 10.17 2.79 3.81
N ASN A 60 10.92 2.85 4.91
CA ASN A 60 10.80 3.93 5.89
C ASN A 60 11.00 5.30 5.25
N PHE A 61 12.05 5.47 4.43
CA PHE A 61 12.27 6.71 3.70
C PHE A 61 11.05 7.09 2.83
N ILE A 62 10.49 6.15 2.07
CA ILE A 62 9.30 6.42 1.26
C ILE A 62 8.09 6.75 2.15
N TYR A 63 7.83 5.98 3.20
CA TYR A 63 6.72 6.23 4.11
C TYR A 63 6.75 7.63 4.74
N ASP A 64 7.94 8.08 5.11
CA ASP A 64 8.10 9.32 5.87
C ASP A 64 8.17 10.56 4.96
N ASN A 65 8.61 10.39 3.69
CA ASN A 65 8.91 11.53 2.82
C ASN A 65 8.01 11.65 1.59
N MET A 66 7.32 10.60 1.15
CA MET A 66 6.67 10.59 -0.17
C MET A 66 5.61 11.69 -0.32
N ASP A 67 4.84 11.97 0.72
CA ASP A 67 3.83 13.03 0.71
C ASP A 67 4.43 14.43 0.55
N ILE A 68 5.60 14.66 1.14
CA ILE A 68 6.32 15.93 1.04
C ILE A 68 6.97 16.05 -0.34
N LEU A 69 7.58 14.97 -0.82
CA LEU A 69 8.27 14.91 -2.10
C LEU A 69 7.31 15.15 -3.27
N GLU A 70 6.14 14.50 -3.25
CA GLU A 70 5.10 14.63 -4.29
C GLU A 70 4.47 16.02 -4.33
N LYS A 71 4.33 16.69 -3.17
CA LYS A 71 3.83 18.07 -3.12
C LYS A 71 4.85 19.09 -3.62
N LYS A 72 6.15 18.86 -3.38
CA LYS A 72 7.22 19.79 -3.74
C LYS A 72 7.71 19.64 -5.17
N ASN A 73 7.58 18.46 -5.76
CA ASN A 73 8.19 18.13 -7.05
C ASN A 73 7.17 17.50 -7.99
N ASN A 74 7.14 17.98 -9.23
CA ASN A 74 6.30 17.40 -10.29
C ASN A 74 6.88 16.09 -10.83
N HIS A 75 8.21 15.94 -10.78
CA HIS A 75 8.92 14.76 -11.27
C HIS A 75 9.79 14.18 -10.17
N LEU A 76 9.64 12.88 -9.93
CA LEU A 76 10.42 12.13 -8.94
C LEU A 76 11.04 10.91 -9.62
N CYS A 77 12.33 10.69 -9.39
CA CYS A 77 13.05 9.52 -9.89
C CYS A 77 13.61 8.73 -8.71
N PHE A 78 13.24 7.45 -8.61
CA PHE A 78 13.69 6.56 -7.54
C PHE A 78 14.60 5.48 -8.09
N LYS A 79 15.84 5.45 -7.58
CA LYS A 79 16.80 4.36 -7.83
C LYS A 79 16.82 3.44 -6.62
N ALA A 80 16.52 2.16 -6.81
CA ALA A 80 16.51 1.17 -5.73
C ALA A 80 16.94 -0.21 -6.24
N TYR A 81 17.60 -0.96 -5.35
CA TYR A 81 18.11 -2.31 -5.60
C TYR A 81 16.98 -3.30 -5.96
N ARG A 82 17.35 -4.44 -6.57
CA ARG A 82 16.41 -5.52 -6.94
C ARG A 82 15.87 -6.19 -5.67
N GLY A 83 14.56 -6.46 -5.62
CA GLY A 83 13.93 -7.06 -4.43
C GLY A 83 13.48 -6.06 -3.36
N SER A 84 13.71 -4.76 -3.53
CA SER A 84 13.20 -3.69 -2.64
C SER A 84 11.67 -3.55 -2.60
N ALA A 85 10.95 -4.29 -3.46
CA ALA A 85 9.52 -4.16 -3.71
C ALA A 85 9.09 -2.75 -4.19
N LYS A 86 9.99 -2.03 -4.89
CA LYS A 86 9.73 -0.68 -5.42
C LYS A 86 8.46 -0.56 -6.25
N THR A 87 8.16 -1.52 -7.13
CA THR A 87 6.94 -1.51 -7.95
C THR A 87 5.70 -1.63 -7.08
N THR A 88 5.70 -2.55 -6.10
CA THR A 88 4.59 -2.70 -5.17
C THR A 88 4.37 -1.42 -4.37
N LEU A 89 5.43 -0.85 -3.80
CA LEU A 89 5.30 0.32 -2.94
C LEU A 89 4.93 1.61 -3.70
N LEU A 90 5.69 1.95 -4.74
CA LEU A 90 5.57 3.23 -5.45
C LEU A 90 4.49 3.21 -6.53
N VAL A 91 4.43 2.15 -7.35
CA VAL A 91 3.50 2.10 -8.50
C VAL A 91 2.13 1.58 -8.09
N ARG A 92 2.07 0.62 -7.15
CA ARG A 92 0.78 0.04 -6.74
C ARG A 92 0.19 0.78 -5.54
N LEU A 93 0.88 0.76 -4.39
CA LEU A 93 0.31 1.26 -3.14
C LEU A 93 0.22 2.79 -3.08
N PHE A 94 1.28 3.50 -3.46
CA PHE A 94 1.28 4.96 -3.41
C PHE A 94 0.31 5.57 -4.43
N THR A 95 0.17 4.98 -5.61
CA THR A 95 -0.84 5.40 -6.60
C THR A 95 -2.26 5.23 -6.06
N LEU A 96 -2.59 4.10 -5.42
CA LEU A 96 -3.90 3.93 -4.76
C LEU A 96 -4.13 4.97 -3.67
N TYR A 97 -3.15 5.15 -2.80
CA TYR A 97 -3.23 6.14 -1.74
C TYR A 97 -3.48 7.55 -2.28
N SER A 98 -2.78 7.93 -3.36
CA SER A 98 -2.92 9.24 -4.00
C SER A 98 -4.32 9.45 -4.61
N LEU A 99 -4.86 8.42 -5.27
CA LEU A 99 -6.22 8.45 -5.83
C LEU A 99 -7.28 8.52 -4.72
N LEU A 100 -7.18 7.67 -3.70
CA LEU A 100 -8.18 7.55 -2.65
C LEU A 100 -8.16 8.74 -1.66
N SER A 101 -7.02 9.40 -1.54
CA SER A 101 -6.87 10.62 -0.76
C SER A 101 -7.22 11.88 -1.57
N ASN A 102 -7.74 11.74 -2.79
CA ASN A 102 -8.05 12.83 -3.72
C ASN A 102 -6.84 13.75 -4.04
N LYS A 103 -5.60 13.26 -3.88
CA LYS A 103 -4.40 14.02 -4.27
C LYS A 103 -4.24 14.07 -5.79
N LYS A 104 -4.68 13.01 -6.47
CA LYS A 104 -4.74 12.89 -7.92
C LYS A 104 -6.11 12.33 -8.33
N GLN A 105 -6.63 12.81 -9.45
CA GLN A 105 -7.89 12.31 -10.02
C GLN A 105 -7.68 11.09 -10.91
N TYR A 106 -6.54 11.04 -11.60
CA TYR A 106 -6.21 10.00 -12.58
C TYR A 106 -4.80 9.48 -12.37
N ALA A 107 -4.58 8.22 -12.77
CA ALA A 107 -3.28 7.59 -12.76
C ALA A 107 -2.99 6.97 -14.13
N LEU A 108 -1.79 7.21 -14.63
CA LEU A 108 -1.26 6.61 -15.85
C LEU A 108 -0.08 5.72 -15.48
N ILE A 109 -0.10 4.46 -15.91
CA ILE A 109 1.00 3.51 -15.70
C ILE A 109 1.63 3.20 -17.04
N ILE A 110 2.93 3.48 -17.14
CA ILE A 110 3.75 3.22 -18.31
C ILE A 110 4.83 2.22 -17.90
N SER A 111 4.97 1.16 -18.67
CA SER A 111 5.94 0.08 -18.46
C SER A 111 6.63 -0.26 -19.77
N SER A 112 7.76 -0.96 -19.69
CA SER A 112 8.50 -1.41 -20.88
C SER A 112 7.73 -2.41 -21.75
N THR A 113 6.80 -3.17 -21.16
CA THR A 113 5.93 -4.12 -21.88
C THR A 113 4.47 -3.95 -21.47
N LEU A 114 3.57 -4.32 -22.39
CA LEU A 114 2.12 -4.29 -22.17
C LEU A 114 1.69 -5.23 -21.04
N ASP A 115 2.34 -6.39 -20.91
CA ASP A 115 2.02 -7.38 -19.88
C ASP A 115 2.29 -6.83 -18.48
N ILE A 116 3.44 -6.17 -18.27
CA ILE A 116 3.80 -5.58 -16.97
C ILE A 116 2.86 -4.44 -16.59
N ALA A 117 2.47 -3.62 -17.57
CA ALA A 117 1.48 -2.56 -17.36
C ALA A 117 0.11 -3.15 -17.01
N SER A 118 -0.34 -4.15 -17.76
CA SER A 118 -1.62 -4.84 -17.55
C SER A 118 -1.69 -5.52 -16.19
N GLU A 119 -0.63 -6.20 -15.77
CA GLU A 119 -0.51 -6.84 -14.46
C GLU A 119 -0.60 -5.80 -13.32
N SER A 120 0.07 -4.65 -13.50
CA SER A 120 0.05 -3.57 -12.50
C SER A 120 -1.34 -2.96 -12.36
N ILE A 121 -2.04 -2.73 -13.48
CA ILE A 121 -3.43 -2.24 -13.47
C ILE A 121 -4.39 -3.27 -12.88
N ALA A 122 -4.23 -4.55 -13.22
CA ALA A 122 -5.04 -5.63 -12.65
C ALA A 122 -4.86 -5.72 -11.12
N SER A 123 -3.62 -5.61 -10.66
CA SER A 123 -3.29 -5.58 -9.22
C SER A 123 -3.97 -4.39 -8.52
N LEU A 124 -3.92 -3.20 -9.12
CA LEU A 124 -4.59 -2.00 -8.60
C LEU A 124 -6.10 -2.20 -8.47
N LYS A 125 -6.75 -2.71 -9.53
CA LYS A 125 -8.20 -2.98 -9.53
C LYS A 125 -8.59 -3.98 -8.44
N GLN A 126 -7.81 -5.05 -8.28
CA GLN A 126 -8.05 -6.05 -7.25
C GLN A 126 -7.92 -5.43 -5.84
N SER A 127 -6.88 -4.64 -5.60
CA SER A 127 -6.66 -3.95 -4.33
C SER A 127 -7.77 -2.97 -4.00
N LEU A 128 -8.25 -2.21 -4.99
CA LEU A 128 -9.37 -1.28 -4.82
C LEU A 128 -10.67 -2.02 -4.45
N LYS A 129 -10.95 -3.15 -5.10
CA LYS A 129 -12.12 -4.00 -4.79
C LYS A 129 -12.09 -4.51 -3.35
N LYS A 130 -10.91 -4.88 -2.82
CA LYS A 130 -10.72 -5.31 -1.42
C LYS A 130 -10.97 -4.21 -0.38
N MET A 131 -10.90 -2.93 -0.77
CA MET A 131 -11.13 -1.81 0.15
C MET A 131 -12.60 -1.34 0.17
N ILE A 132 -13.33 -1.58 -0.92
CA ILE A 132 -14.73 -1.18 -1.05
C ILE A 132 -15.64 -2.15 -0.30
N ASN A 133 -15.38 -3.45 -0.47
CA ASN A 133 -16.06 -4.55 0.22
C ASN A 133 -15.60 -4.67 1.68
#